data_AF-A0A2V9JW51-F1
#
_entry.id   AF-A0A2V9JW51-F1
#
_cell.length_a   1.000
_cell.length_b   1.000
_cell.length_c   1.000
_cell.angle_alpha   90.00
_cell.angle_beta   90.00
_cell.angle_gamma   90.00
#
_symmetry.space_group_name_H-M   'P 1'
#
loop_
_entity.id
_entity.type
_entity.pdbx_description
1 polymer ?
#
loop_
_entity_poly.entity_id
_entity_poly.type
_entity_poly.pdbx_seq_one_letter_code
_entity_poly.pdbx_strand_id
1 'polypeptide(L)'
;MDECHRAAIPMAVASSAMAKNVEFVVDALGFRKYFRCLVSGDEVSRPKPDPEIYLKVAEKIGLDPAGCVAFEDSFVGVESAKRAGMKCVAIASTFPRDQLERAADLAVPSFESLTLDRLRRLFAGTGRAPEK
;
A
#
# COMPACT_ATOMS: atom_id res chain seq x y z
N MET A 1 9.39 -8.07 3.60
CA MET A 1 9.08 -7.61 4.97
C MET A 1 10.32 -7.48 5.84
N ASP A 2 11.16 -8.52 5.97
CA ASP A 2 12.40 -8.43 6.76
C ASP A 2 13.33 -7.29 6.34
N GLU A 3 13.46 -7.07 5.03
CA GLU A 3 14.28 -5.98 4.49
C GLU A 3 13.76 -4.60 4.96
N CYS A 4 12.44 -4.36 4.85
CA CYS A 4 11.79 -3.16 5.37
C CYS A 4 11.98 -3.01 6.88
N HIS A 5 11.81 -4.10 7.63
CA HIS A 5 11.94 -4.11 9.09
C HIS A 5 13.36 -3.74 9.54
N ARG A 6 14.39 -4.34 8.93
CA ARG A 6 15.80 -3.98 9.19
C ARG A 6 16.14 -2.54 8.80
N ALA A 7 15.49 -2.02 7.75
CA ALA A 7 15.63 -0.64 7.32
C ALA A 7 14.76 0.35 8.11
N ALA A 8 14.08 -0.11 9.17
CA ALA A 8 13.16 0.69 9.99
C ALA A 8 12.04 1.39 9.18
N ILE A 9 11.61 0.77 8.08
CA ILE A 9 10.48 1.25 7.27
C ILE A 9 9.18 0.75 7.90
N PRO A 10 8.29 1.63 8.39
CA PRO A 10 7.02 1.23 8.98
C PRO A 10 6.14 0.51 7.96
N MET A 11 5.48 -0.56 8.39
CA MET A 11 4.51 -1.30 7.58
C MET A 11 3.16 -1.33 8.31
N ALA A 12 2.08 -1.40 7.54
CA ALA A 12 0.72 -1.50 8.03
C ALA A 12 -0.15 -2.28 7.05
N VAL A 13 -1.33 -2.74 7.50
CA VAL A 13 -2.34 -3.39 6.65
C VAL A 13 -3.54 -2.48 6.47
N ALA A 14 -4.00 -2.33 5.23
CA ALA A 14 -5.24 -1.65 4.85
C ALA A 14 -6.11 -2.63 4.04
N SER A 15 -7.05 -3.31 4.70
CA SER A 15 -7.86 -4.38 4.07
C SER A 15 -9.35 -4.06 4.11
N SER A 16 -10.08 -4.37 3.04
CA SER A 16 -11.55 -4.30 3.03
C SER A 16 -12.22 -5.45 3.82
N ALA A 17 -11.44 -6.43 4.30
CA ALA A 17 -11.95 -7.52 5.11
C ALA A 17 -12.26 -7.07 6.54
N MET A 18 -13.13 -7.82 7.22
CA MET A 18 -13.45 -7.64 8.65
C MET A 18 -12.20 -7.78 9.52
N ALA A 19 -12.12 -7.02 10.61
CA ALA A 19 -11.01 -7.05 11.58
C ALA A 19 -10.59 -8.48 11.96
N LYS A 20 -11.57 -9.33 12.31
CA LYS A 20 -11.33 -10.73 12.70
C LYS A 20 -10.59 -11.54 11.62
N ASN A 21 -10.88 -11.32 10.34
CA ASN A 21 -10.21 -12.03 9.25
C ASN A 21 -8.79 -11.52 9.05
N VAL A 22 -8.59 -10.20 9.15
CA VAL A 22 -7.27 -9.59 9.03
C VAL A 22 -6.36 -10.06 10.16
N GLU A 23 -6.83 -10.00 11.40
CA GLU A 23 -6.09 -10.44 12.58
C GLU A 23 -5.76 -11.93 12.50
N PHE A 24 -6.74 -12.77 12.15
CA PHE A 24 -6.52 -14.20 11.99
C PHE A 24 -5.39 -14.51 11.01
N VAL A 25 -5.40 -13.92 9.81
CA VAL A 25 -4.36 -14.16 8.79
C VAL A 25 -3.00 -13.63 9.24
N VAL A 26 -2.95 -12.42 9.81
CA VAL A 26 -1.71 -11.81 10.29
C VAL A 26 -1.07 -12.63 11.41
N ASP A 27 -1.87 -13.14 12.34
CA ASP A 27 -1.39 -13.92 13.48
C ASP A 27 -1.00 -15.34 13.07
N ALA A 28 -1.82 -16.00 12.24
CA ALA A 28 -1.54 -17.36 11.75
C ALA A 28 -0.24 -17.43 10.94
N LEU A 29 0.09 -16.37 10.19
CA LEU A 29 1.33 -16.28 9.41
C LEU A 29 2.53 -15.77 10.25
N GLY A 30 2.32 -15.39 11.52
CA GLY A 30 3.37 -14.83 12.37
C GLY A 30 3.85 -13.44 11.93
N PHE A 31 3.01 -12.69 11.22
CA PHE A 31 3.35 -11.40 10.63
C PHE A 31 3.05 -10.20 11.52
N ARG A 32 2.35 -10.39 12.64
CA ARG A 32 1.98 -9.30 13.58
C ARG A 32 3.16 -8.40 13.93
N LYS A 33 4.35 -8.98 14.12
CA LYS A 33 5.60 -8.27 14.46
C LYS A 33 6.07 -7.24 13.41
N TYR A 34 5.60 -7.33 12.16
CA TYR A 34 5.99 -6.41 11.09
C TYR A 34 5.08 -5.18 11.02
N PHE A 35 3.84 -5.28 11.47
CA PHE A 35 2.82 -4.25 11.22
C PHE A 35 2.60 -3.36 12.44
N ARG A 36 2.75 -2.04 12.25
CA ARG A 36 2.49 -1.03 13.29
C ARG A 36 1.00 -0.88 13.59
N CYS A 37 0.16 -1.03 12.57
CA CYS A 37 -1.28 -1.07 12.73
C CYS A 37 -1.93 -1.93 11.64
N LEU A 38 -3.14 -2.38 11.94
CA LEU A 38 -4.07 -2.99 11.00
C LEU A 38 -5.29 -2.06 10.94
N VAL A 39 -5.76 -1.78 9.73
CA VAL A 39 -7.04 -1.10 9.48
C VAL A 39 -7.86 -2.00 8.58
N SER A 40 -9.05 -2.32 9.06
CA SER A 40 -10.02 -3.24 8.45
C SER A 40 -11.22 -2.51 7.83
N GLY A 41 -12.00 -3.22 7.04
CA GLY A 41 -13.12 -2.65 6.28
C GLY A 41 -14.26 -2.17 7.17
N ASP A 42 -14.45 -2.80 8.32
CA ASP A 42 -15.41 -2.42 9.35
C ASP A 42 -14.94 -1.23 10.22
N GLU A 43 -13.69 -0.79 10.07
CA GLU A 43 -13.19 0.43 10.69
C GLU A 43 -13.41 1.68 9.82
N VAL A 44 -13.94 1.57 8.60
CA VAL A 44 -14.14 2.73 7.70
C VAL A 44 -15.60 2.96 7.34
N SER A 45 -15.97 4.23 7.16
CA SER A 45 -17.32 4.63 6.75
C SER A 45 -17.54 4.51 5.24
N ARG A 46 -16.50 4.70 4.44
CA ARG A 46 -16.52 4.62 2.98
C ARG A 46 -15.52 3.57 2.50
N PRO A 47 -15.98 2.49 1.83
CA PRO A 47 -15.08 1.48 1.30
C PRO A 47 -14.31 1.98 0.07
N LYS A 48 -13.25 1.26 -0.30
CA LYS A 48 -12.53 1.46 -1.57
C LYS A 48 -13.56 1.51 -2.73
N PRO A 49 -13.48 2.48 -3.67
CA PRO A 49 -12.31 3.31 -3.99
C PRO A 49 -12.17 4.60 -3.16
N ASP A 50 -12.95 4.81 -2.11
CA ASP A 50 -12.71 5.93 -1.19
C ASP A 50 -11.32 5.78 -0.51
N PRO A 51 -10.57 6.88 -0.32
CA PRO A 51 -9.23 6.81 0.26
C PRO A 51 -9.21 6.65 1.79
N GLU A 52 -10.37 6.67 2.48
CA GLU A 52 -10.47 6.68 3.94
C GLU A 52 -9.57 5.64 4.62
N ILE A 53 -9.52 4.41 4.10
CA ILE A 53 -8.74 3.34 4.71
C ILE A 53 -7.23 3.61 4.70
N TYR A 54 -6.70 4.18 3.62
CA TYR A 54 -5.28 4.52 3.52
C TYR A 54 -4.93 5.77 4.32
N LEU A 55 -5.83 6.77 4.34
CA LEU A 55 -5.66 7.97 5.15
C LEU A 55 -5.64 7.61 6.65
N LYS A 56 -6.53 6.71 7.08
CA LYS A 56 -6.56 6.20 8.47
C LYS A 56 -5.30 5.42 8.83
N VAL A 57 -4.77 4.61 7.91
CA VAL A 57 -3.46 3.96 8.13
C VAL A 57 -2.36 5.00 8.29
N ALA A 58 -2.26 5.97 7.39
CA ALA A 58 -1.25 7.01 7.41
C ALA A 58 -1.30 7.82 8.72
N GLU A 59 -2.50 8.17 9.18
CA GLU A 59 -2.74 8.81 10.48
C GLU A 59 -2.25 7.95 11.65
N LYS A 60 -2.66 6.67 11.72
CA LYS A 60 -2.26 5.75 12.81
C LYS A 60 -0.74 5.51 12.87
N ILE A 61 -0.04 5.54 11.74
CA ILE A 61 1.43 5.39 11.70
C ILE A 61 2.19 6.72 11.80
N GLY A 62 1.49 7.86 11.70
CA GLY A 62 2.07 9.21 11.79
C GLY A 62 2.92 9.60 10.58
N LEU A 63 2.53 9.19 9.37
CA LEU A 63 3.25 9.50 8.12
C LEU A 63 2.38 10.27 7.13
N ASP A 64 3.02 11.12 6.31
CA ASP A 64 2.38 11.75 5.16
C ASP A 64 2.06 10.68 4.08
N PRO A 65 0.81 10.55 3.60
CA PRO A 65 0.48 9.66 2.49
C PRO A 65 1.39 9.81 1.26
N ALA A 66 1.89 11.02 0.96
CA ALA A 66 2.79 11.24 -0.17
C ALA A 66 4.15 10.53 -0.02
N GLY A 67 4.53 10.17 1.21
CA GLY A 67 5.71 9.36 1.52
C GLY A 67 5.43 7.85 1.61
N CYS A 68 4.20 7.42 1.36
CA CYS A 68 3.78 6.03 1.48
C CYS A 68 3.63 5.34 0.13
N VAL A 69 3.87 4.02 0.12
CA VAL A 69 3.57 3.14 -1.02
C VAL A 69 2.57 2.07 -0.59
N ALA A 70 1.45 1.99 -1.30
CA ALA A 70 0.46 0.93 -1.15
C ALA A 70 0.73 -0.22 -2.12
N PHE A 71 0.48 -1.45 -1.67
CA PHE A 71 0.46 -2.65 -2.51
C PHE A 71 -0.97 -3.12 -2.67
N GLU A 72 -1.40 -3.31 -3.91
CA GLU A 72 -2.79 -3.64 -4.24
C GLU A 72 -2.87 -4.61 -5.41
N ASP A 73 -3.98 -5.34 -5.53
CA ASP A 73 -4.22 -6.26 -6.63
C ASP A 73 -5.56 -6.02 -7.33
N SER A 74 -6.27 -4.95 -6.95
CA SER A 74 -7.60 -4.60 -7.47
C SER A 74 -7.66 -3.17 -8.00
N PHE A 75 -8.51 -2.89 -8.99
CA PHE A 75 -8.68 -1.52 -9.51
C PHE A 75 -9.19 -0.54 -8.45
N VAL A 76 -10.18 -0.95 -7.65
CA VAL A 76 -10.74 -0.10 -6.60
C VAL A 76 -9.72 0.20 -5.50
N GLY A 77 -8.81 -0.72 -5.22
CA GLY A 77 -7.75 -0.52 -4.27
C GLY A 77 -6.63 0.37 -4.80
N VAL A 78 -6.20 0.16 -6.05
CA VAL A 78 -5.28 1.07 -6.72
C VAL A 78 -5.85 2.49 -6.71
N GLU A 79 -7.10 2.66 -7.11
CA GLU A 79 -7.76 3.96 -7.12
C GLU A 79 -7.83 4.59 -5.71
N SER A 80 -8.18 3.82 -4.69
CA SER A 80 -8.21 4.27 -3.30
C SER A 80 -6.84 4.76 -2.82
N ALA A 81 -5.76 4.02 -3.11
CA ALA A 81 -4.40 4.41 -2.76
C ALA A 81 -3.97 5.70 -3.46
N LYS A 82 -4.27 5.82 -4.76
CA LYS A 82 -3.96 7.02 -5.55
C LYS A 82 -4.74 8.24 -5.06
N ARG A 83 -6.03 8.08 -4.74
CA ARG A 83 -6.86 9.14 -4.14
C ARG A 83 -6.36 9.58 -2.76
N ALA A 84 -5.70 8.69 -2.02
CA ALA A 84 -5.06 9.02 -0.76
C ALA A 84 -3.73 9.79 -0.93
N GLY A 85 -3.25 9.99 -2.16
CA GLY A 85 -1.97 10.65 -2.45
C GLY A 85 -0.75 9.72 -2.35
N MET A 86 -0.95 8.42 -2.18
CA MET A 86 0.13 7.44 -2.08
C MET A 86 0.68 7.05 -3.46
N LYS A 87 1.91 6.54 -3.48
CA LYS A 87 2.38 5.70 -4.59
C LYS A 87 1.67 4.35 -4.51
N CYS A 88 1.39 3.74 -5.65
CA CYS A 88 0.75 2.44 -5.72
C CYS A 88 1.57 1.46 -6.57
N VAL A 89 1.87 0.30 -6.00
CA VAL A 89 2.43 -0.84 -6.72
C VAL A 89 1.35 -1.91 -6.82
N ALA A 90 0.93 -2.22 -8.04
CA ALA A 90 -0.02 -3.29 -8.28
C ALA A 90 0.67 -4.66 -8.37
N ILE A 91 0.12 -5.66 -7.69
CA ILE A 91 0.51 -7.06 -7.76
C ILE A 91 -0.47 -7.76 -8.70
N ALA A 92 0.01 -8.31 -9.81
CA ALA A 92 -0.81 -8.96 -10.84
C ALA A 92 -1.24 -10.38 -10.42
N SER A 93 -1.86 -10.51 -9.25
CA SER A 93 -2.42 -11.76 -8.73
C SER A 93 -3.89 -11.95 -9.08
N THR A 94 -4.66 -10.86 -9.13
CA THR A 94 -6.11 -10.89 -9.37
C THR A 94 -6.49 -10.41 -10.78
N PHE A 95 -5.81 -9.38 -11.29
CA PHE A 95 -6.01 -8.88 -12.66
C PHE A 95 -4.72 -8.99 -13.50
N PRO A 96 -4.83 -9.08 -14.84
CA PRO A 96 -3.69 -9.01 -15.73
C PRO A 96 -2.88 -7.73 -15.54
N ARG A 97 -1.54 -7.87 -15.64
CA ARG A 97 -0.59 -6.77 -15.41
C ARG A 97 -0.88 -5.55 -16.29
N ASP A 98 -1.12 -5.75 -17.56
CA ASP A 98 -1.39 -4.70 -18.56
C ASP A 98 -2.60 -3.83 -18.21
N GLN A 99 -3.59 -4.40 -17.51
CA GLN A 99 -4.74 -3.63 -17.06
C GLN A 99 -4.42 -2.78 -15.83
N LEU A 100 -3.65 -3.33 -14.87
CA LEU A 100 -3.25 -2.64 -13.64
C LEU A 100 -2.19 -1.54 -13.89
N GLU A 101 -1.32 -1.73 -14.87
CA GLU A 101 -0.27 -0.76 -15.26
C GLU A 101 -0.82 0.60 -15.67
N ARG A 102 -2.07 0.65 -16.14
CA ARG A 102 -2.72 1.90 -16.54
C ARG A 102 -3.17 2.75 -15.36
N ALA A 103 -3.23 2.19 -14.16
CA ALA A 103 -3.77 2.85 -12.96
C ALA A 103 -2.74 2.99 -11.83
N ALA A 104 -1.75 2.11 -11.74
CA ALA A 104 -0.72 2.12 -10.69
C ALA A 104 0.58 2.83 -11.14
N ASP A 105 1.42 3.24 -10.18
CA ASP A 105 2.76 3.79 -10.49
C ASP A 105 3.73 2.70 -10.98
N LEU A 106 3.46 1.45 -10.63
CA LEU A 106 4.19 0.26 -11.06
C LEU A 106 3.27 -0.97 -10.98
N ALA A 107 3.40 -1.93 -11.88
CA ALA A 107 2.81 -3.26 -11.72
C ALA A 107 3.85 -4.37 -11.86
N VAL A 108 3.75 -5.37 -10.98
CA VAL A 108 4.67 -6.52 -10.90
C VAL A 108 3.90 -7.83 -10.73
N PRO A 109 4.45 -8.98 -11.18
CA PRO A 109 3.78 -10.26 -11.01
C PRO A 109 3.75 -10.74 -9.55
N SER A 110 4.75 -10.37 -8.76
CA SER A 110 4.88 -10.78 -7.36
C SER A 110 5.84 -9.86 -6.59
N PHE A 111 5.86 -9.98 -5.26
CA PHE A 111 6.82 -9.30 -4.41
C PHE A 111 8.28 -9.71 -4.67
N GLU A 112 8.53 -10.89 -5.24
CA GLU A 112 9.89 -11.36 -5.59
C GLU A 112 10.53 -10.50 -6.69
N SER A 113 9.72 -9.79 -7.46
CA SER A 113 10.18 -8.87 -8.50
C SER A 113 10.52 -7.46 -7.97
N LEU A 114 10.48 -7.25 -6.65
CA LEU A 114 10.69 -5.94 -6.02
C LEU A 114 11.97 -5.92 -5.17
N THR A 115 12.59 -4.75 -5.13
CA THR A 115 13.70 -4.43 -4.21
C THR A 115 13.40 -3.09 -3.54
N LEU A 116 14.00 -2.83 -2.37
CA LEU A 116 13.85 -1.53 -1.72
C LEU A 116 14.32 -0.38 -2.61
N ASP A 117 15.38 -0.56 -3.39
CA ASP A 117 15.86 0.46 -4.32
C ASP A 117 14.86 0.76 -5.44
N ARG A 118 14.18 -0.27 -5.95
CA ARG A 118 13.10 -0.08 -6.93
C ARG A 118 11.94 0.70 -6.33
N LEU A 119 11.59 0.45 -5.07
CA LEU A 119 10.56 1.22 -4.36
C LEU A 119 10.98 2.68 -4.14
N ARG A 120 12.24 2.91 -3.72
CA ARG A 120 12.78 4.28 -3.52
C ARG A 120 12.72 5.12 -4.78
N ARG A 121 12.95 4.52 -5.96
CA ARG A 121 12.86 5.22 -7.25
C ARG A 121 11.47 5.77 -7.55
N LEU A 122 10.40 5.22 -6.96
CA LEU A 122 9.04 5.78 -7.10
C LEU A 122 8.91 7.19 -6.50
N PHE A 123 9.79 7.54 -5.57
CA PHE A 123 9.80 8.81 -4.85
C PHE A 123 10.87 9.79 -5.34
N ALA A 124 11.83 9.33 -6.17
CA ALA A 124 12.94 10.15 -6.63
C ALA A 124 12.56 11.24 -7.67
N GLY A 125 11.31 11.25 -8.16
CA GLY A 125 10.84 12.11 -9.24
C GLY A 125 9.81 13.18 -8.85
N THR A 126 9.57 13.45 -7.56
CA THR A 126 8.59 14.48 -7.11
C THR A 126 9.18 15.88 -6.93
N GLY A 127 10.43 16.11 -7.37
CA GLY A 127 10.98 17.46 -7.50
C GLY A 127 10.32 18.20 -8.66
N ARG A 128 9.52 19.23 -8.35
CA ARG A 128 9.03 20.23 -9.31
C ARG A 128 10.21 20.71 -10.18
N ALA A 129 10.11 20.56 -11.50
CA ALA A 129 11.06 21.19 -12.41
C ALA A 129 11.00 22.71 -12.18
N PRO A 130 12.15 23.43 -12.15
CA PRO A 130 12.11 24.88 -12.08
C PRO A 130 11.44 25.41 -13.36
N GLU A 131 10.43 26.27 -13.20
CA GLU A 131 9.88 27.04 -14.31
C GLU A 131 11.03 27.82 -14.96
N LYS A 132 11.19 27.64 -16.28
CA LYS A 132 12.03 28.51 -17.12
C LYS A 132 11.36 29.86 -17.28
#